data_AF-A0AAD6J495-F1
#
_entry.id   AF-A0AAD6J495-F1
#
_cell.length_a   1.000
_cell.length_b   1.000
_cell.length_c   1.000
_cell.angle_alpha   90.00
_cell.angle_beta   90.00
_cell.angle_gamma   90.00
#
_symmetry.space_group_name_H-M   'P 1'
#
loop_
_entity.id
_entity.type
_entity.pdbx_description
1 polymer ?
#
loop_
_entity_poly.entity_id
_entity_poly.type
_entity_poly.pdbx_seq_one_letter_code
_entity_poly.pdbx_strand_id
1 'polypeptide(L)'
;MAALGITRTFARRLALPGAASTRLHAKASTPACAHPYSSYSTVHENDPDKLHEHKHSSLAAQKEGKGQWREELASDAEAFIKAEREEIKASGEEIERLQKETNKLLKQTGVKS
;
A
#
# COMPACT_ATOMS: atom_id res chain seq x y z
N MET A 1 81.29 -46.59 -4.54
CA MET A 1 81.51 -45.56 -5.58
C MET A 1 80.16 -45.22 -6.19
N ALA A 2 79.79 -43.94 -6.13
CA ALA A 2 78.45 -43.41 -6.38
C ALA A 2 78.05 -43.49 -7.86
N ALA A 3 76.76 -43.72 -8.12
CA ALA A 3 76.21 -43.62 -9.46
C ALA A 3 74.72 -43.27 -9.47
N LEU A 4 74.48 -42.08 -10.04
CA LEU A 4 73.33 -41.66 -10.83
C LEU A 4 72.00 -41.35 -10.12
N GLY A 5 71.69 -40.05 -10.12
CA GLY A 5 70.44 -39.47 -9.68
C GLY A 5 69.26 -39.76 -10.61
N ILE A 6 68.06 -39.64 -10.04
CA ILE A 6 66.79 -39.79 -10.73
C ILE A 6 65.92 -38.56 -10.40
N THR A 7 65.78 -37.76 -11.46
CA THR A 7 64.73 -36.83 -11.89
C THR A 7 63.64 -36.31 -10.93
N ARG A 8 63.53 -34.97 -10.95
CA ARG A 8 62.33 -34.10 -10.85
C ARG A 8 60.98 -34.81 -10.84
N THR A 9 60.09 -34.39 -9.94
CA THR A 9 58.77 -33.83 -10.32
C THR A 9 58.14 -33.07 -9.16
N PHE A 10 57.92 -31.76 -9.38
CA PHE A 10 56.94 -30.98 -8.65
C PHE A 10 55.54 -31.47 -9.05
N ALA A 11 54.69 -31.81 -8.09
CA ALA A 11 53.25 -31.88 -8.31
C ALA A 11 52.52 -31.50 -7.01
N ARG A 12 52.44 -30.19 -6.76
CA ARG A 12 51.52 -29.60 -5.78
C ARG A 12 50.11 -29.66 -6.38
N ARG A 13 49.42 -30.78 -6.23
CA ARG A 13 47.95 -30.88 -6.36
C ARG A 13 47.33 -30.59 -4.99
N LEU A 14 46.22 -29.90 -4.80
CA LEU A 14 45.32 -29.12 -5.64
C LEU A 14 44.76 -28.07 -4.66
N ALA A 15 44.70 -26.80 -5.05
CA ALA A 15 43.94 -25.81 -4.32
C ALA A 15 42.48 -26.30 -4.24
N LEU A 16 41.91 -26.32 -3.03
CA LEU A 16 40.47 -26.49 -2.85
C LEU A 16 39.77 -25.39 -3.66
N PRO A 17 38.78 -25.73 -4.51
CA PRO A 17 38.02 -24.74 -5.25
C PRO A 17 37.25 -23.85 -4.27
N GLY A 18 37.16 -22.58 -4.64
CA GLY A 18 36.73 -21.49 -3.80
C GLY A 18 35.37 -21.68 -3.13
N ALA A 19 35.25 -21.01 -1.99
CA ALA A 19 33.99 -20.71 -1.35
C ALA A 19 33.13 -19.84 -2.29
N ALA A 20 32.32 -20.49 -3.14
CA ALA A 20 31.29 -19.81 -3.92
C ALA A 20 30.05 -19.67 -3.04
N SER A 21 29.86 -18.44 -2.55
CA SER A 21 28.69 -17.90 -1.88
C SER A 21 27.37 -18.55 -2.36
N THR A 22 26.67 -19.21 -1.43
CA THR A 22 25.28 -19.63 -1.62
C THR A 22 24.39 -18.39 -1.70
N ARG A 23 24.20 -17.85 -2.91
CA ARG A 23 23.13 -16.88 -3.17
C ARG A 23 21.78 -17.61 -3.19
N LEU A 24 21.24 -17.88 -2.00
CA LEU A 24 19.82 -18.15 -1.84
C LEU A 24 19.04 -16.87 -2.13
N HIS A 25 18.74 -16.60 -3.40
CA HIS A 25 17.65 -15.68 -3.73
C HIS A 25 16.35 -16.44 -3.56
N ALA A 26 15.91 -16.60 -2.31
CA ALA A 26 14.52 -16.90 -2.02
C ALA A 26 13.69 -15.65 -2.37
N LYS A 27 13.37 -15.46 -3.65
CA LYS A 27 12.21 -14.65 -4.02
C LYS A 27 10.97 -15.46 -3.64
N ALA A 28 10.64 -15.44 -2.36
CA ALA A 28 9.28 -15.73 -1.93
C ALA A 28 8.40 -14.58 -2.44
N SER A 29 8.05 -14.62 -3.73
CA SER A 29 6.90 -13.87 -4.21
C SER A 29 5.69 -14.62 -3.68
N THR A 30 5.21 -14.22 -2.51
CA THR A 30 3.85 -14.57 -2.13
C THR A 30 2.95 -14.09 -3.26
N PRO A 31 2.08 -14.94 -3.86
CA PRO A 31 0.97 -14.39 -4.59
C PRO A 31 0.17 -13.60 -3.55
N ALA A 32 0.25 -12.27 -3.60
CA ALA A 32 -0.71 -11.45 -2.91
C ALA A 32 -2.08 -12.00 -3.33
N CYS A 33 -2.88 -12.40 -2.34
CA CYS A 33 -4.27 -12.75 -2.56
C CYS A 33 -4.85 -11.63 -3.42
N ALA A 34 -5.22 -11.95 -4.66
CA ALA A 34 -5.97 -11.06 -5.51
C ALA A 34 -7.37 -10.99 -4.90
N HIS A 35 -7.52 -10.17 -3.86
CA HIS A 35 -8.81 -9.78 -3.37
C HIS A 35 -9.47 -9.01 -4.52
N PRO A 36 -10.62 -9.45 -5.06
CA PRO A 36 -11.41 -8.64 -5.99
C PRO A 36 -12.08 -7.44 -5.27
N TYR A 37 -11.53 -7.00 -4.14
CA TYR A 37 -11.96 -5.80 -3.46
C TYR A 37 -11.34 -4.61 -4.19
N SER A 38 -12.03 -4.21 -5.26
CA SER A 38 -12.15 -2.84 -5.76
C SER A 38 -11.12 -1.86 -5.19
N SER A 39 -9.98 -1.73 -5.85
CA SER A 39 -8.86 -0.88 -5.43
C SER A 39 -9.08 0.58 -5.84
N TYR A 40 -10.30 1.09 -5.65
CA TYR A 40 -10.72 2.39 -6.14
C TYR A 40 -11.75 3.04 -5.20
N SER A 41 -11.71 4.36 -5.09
CA SER A 41 -12.68 5.15 -4.32
C SER A 41 -14.07 4.99 -4.91
N THR A 42 -15.02 4.54 -4.09
CA THR A 42 -16.42 4.32 -4.48
C THR A 42 -17.26 5.61 -4.48
N VAL A 43 -16.71 6.72 -3.99
CA VAL A 43 -17.43 7.98 -3.74
C VAL A 43 -17.94 8.66 -5.01
N HIS A 44 -17.29 8.42 -6.16
CA HIS A 44 -17.65 9.01 -7.47
C HIS A 44 -17.89 7.97 -8.57
N GLU A 45 -18.25 6.73 -8.24
CA GLU A 45 -18.48 5.67 -9.23
C GLU A 45 -17.27 5.42 -10.17
N ASN A 46 -16.06 5.74 -9.73
CA ASN A 46 -14.85 5.75 -10.57
C ASN A 46 -14.92 6.67 -11.81
N ASP A 47 -15.69 7.76 -11.76
CA ASP A 47 -15.68 8.74 -12.84
C ASP A 47 -14.23 9.25 -13.08
N PRO A 48 -13.64 8.95 -14.25
CA PRO A 48 -12.23 9.23 -14.50
C PRO A 48 -11.93 10.73 -14.53
N ASP A 49 -12.89 11.57 -14.94
CA ASP A 49 -12.68 13.01 -15.07
C ASP A 49 -12.57 13.66 -13.70
N LYS A 50 -13.48 13.29 -12.78
CA LYS A 50 -13.44 13.74 -11.38
C LYS A 50 -12.19 13.23 -10.68
N LEU A 51 -11.86 11.95 -10.82
CA LEU A 51 -10.69 11.37 -10.17
C LEU A 51 -9.39 12.06 -10.64
N HIS A 52 -9.32 12.44 -11.91
CA HIS A 52 -8.22 13.19 -12.47
C HIS A 52 -8.14 14.62 -11.91
N GLU A 53 -9.28 15.31 -11.77
CA GLU A 53 -9.35 16.64 -11.14
C GLU A 53 -8.86 16.60 -9.69
N HIS A 54 -9.38 15.68 -8.88
CA HIS A 54 -8.97 15.54 -7.48
C HIS A 54 -7.48 15.21 -7.35
N LYS A 55 -6.95 14.38 -8.26
CA LYS A 55 -5.52 14.08 -8.33
C LYS A 55 -4.68 15.32 -8.62
N HIS A 56 -5.07 16.14 -9.60
CA HIS A 56 -4.35 17.39 -9.90
C HIS A 56 -4.39 18.37 -8.74
N SER A 57 -5.55 18.55 -8.12
CA SER A 57 -5.72 19.38 -6.92
C SER A 57 -4.82 18.90 -5.78
N SER A 58 -4.75 17.58 -5.54
CA SER A 58 -3.88 17.00 -4.52
C SER A 58 -2.38 17.24 -4.80
N LEU A 59 -1.96 17.13 -6.06
CA LEU A 59 -0.56 17.39 -6.45
C LEU A 59 -0.21 18.88 -6.31
N ALA A 60 -1.12 19.78 -6.63
CA ALA A 60 -0.93 21.21 -6.42
C ALA A 60 -0.79 21.54 -4.93
N ALA A 61 -1.69 21.02 -4.09
CA ALA A 61 -1.65 21.23 -2.64
C ALA A 61 -0.36 20.65 -2.00
N GLN A 62 0.12 19.50 -2.50
CA GLN A 62 1.39 18.92 -2.05
C GLN A 62 2.58 19.82 -2.42
N LYS A 63 2.60 20.41 -3.62
CA LYS A 63 3.64 21.36 -4.04
C LYS A 63 3.65 22.62 -3.18
N GLU A 64 2.49 23.07 -2.72
CA GLU A 64 2.36 24.19 -1.78
C GLU A 64 2.71 23.84 -0.33
N GLY A 65 3.05 22.58 -0.04
CA GLY A 65 3.32 22.11 1.33
C GLY A 65 2.06 21.87 2.16
N LYS A 66 0.86 21.99 1.57
CA LYS A 66 -0.44 21.73 2.20
C LYS A 66 -0.95 20.35 1.79
N GLY A 67 -0.14 19.32 2.01
CA GLY A 67 -0.56 17.94 1.75
C GLY A 67 -1.76 17.56 2.61
N GLN A 68 -2.95 17.49 2.02
CA GLN A 68 -4.19 17.14 2.70
C GLN A 68 -4.67 15.77 2.23
N TRP A 69 -5.15 14.95 3.18
CA TRP A 69 -5.79 13.69 2.86
C TRP A 69 -7.15 13.95 2.18
N ARG A 70 -7.43 13.21 1.10
CA ARG A 70 -8.64 13.34 0.27
C ARG A 70 -9.38 12.01 0.26
N GLU A 71 -10.58 11.98 0.84
CA GLU A 71 -11.45 10.81 0.88
C GLU A 71 -11.84 10.31 -0.54
N GLU A 72 -11.97 11.24 -1.48
CA GLU A 72 -12.32 10.99 -2.89
C GLU A 72 -11.24 10.24 -3.69
N LEU A 73 -10.00 10.21 -3.19
CA LEU A 73 -8.88 9.47 -3.78
C LEU A 73 -8.45 8.27 -2.92
N ALA A 74 -8.86 8.25 -1.65
CA ALA A 74 -8.50 7.19 -0.73
C ALA A 74 -9.22 5.89 -1.12
N SER A 75 -8.54 4.77 -0.92
CA SER A 75 -9.19 3.46 -0.95
C SER A 75 -10.13 3.33 0.26
N ASP A 76 -11.22 2.57 0.14
CA ASP A 76 -12.17 2.34 1.25
C ASP A 76 -11.44 1.84 2.52
N ALA A 77 -10.39 1.02 2.35
CA ALA A 77 -9.57 0.54 3.47
C ALA A 77 -8.74 1.65 4.14
N GLU A 78 -8.27 2.63 3.37
CA GLU A 78 -7.55 3.79 3.91
C GLU A 78 -8.51 4.77 4.59
N ALA A 79 -9.73 4.94 4.05
CA ALA A 79 -10.79 5.73 4.67
C ALA A 79 -11.20 5.15 6.03
N PHE A 80 -11.33 3.83 6.14
CA PHE A 80 -11.61 3.17 7.42
C PHE A 80 -10.54 3.45 8.47
N ILE A 81 -9.26 3.28 8.13
CA ILE A 81 -8.14 3.55 9.05
C ILE A 81 -8.09 5.03 9.45
N LYS A 82 -8.45 5.93 8.53
CA LYS A 82 -8.50 7.37 8.80
C LYS A 82 -9.66 7.76 9.72
N ALA A 83 -10.83 7.13 9.54
CA ALA A 83 -11.98 7.29 10.41
C ALA A 83 -11.69 6.74 11.81
N GLU A 84 -11.05 5.57 11.92
CA GLU A 84 -10.62 4.99 13.20
C GLU A 84 -9.61 5.88 13.94
N ARG A 85 -8.77 6.61 13.21
CA ARG A 85 -7.86 7.61 13.78
C ARG A 85 -8.55 8.89 14.25
N GLU A 86 -9.88 8.97 14.17
CA GLU A 86 -10.72 10.13 14.54
C GLU A 86 -10.30 11.45 13.85
N GLU A 87 -9.54 11.38 12.75
CA GLU A 87 -9.07 12.57 12.04
C GLU A 87 -10.16 13.16 11.14
N ILE A 88 -11.19 12.37 10.85
CA ILE A 88 -12.45 12.84 10.30
C ILE A 88 -13.24 13.44 11.47
N LYS A 89 -13.09 14.76 11.65
CA LYS A 89 -13.83 15.53 12.64
C LYS A 89 -15.30 15.64 12.22
N ALA A 90 -16.06 14.57 12.34
CA ALA A 90 -17.50 14.70 12.54
C ALA A 90 -17.68 15.31 13.94
N SER A 91 -17.71 16.65 14.02
CA SER A 91 -18.03 17.32 15.28
C SER A 91 -19.38 16.79 15.75
N GLY A 92 -19.55 16.59 17.06
CA GLY A 92 -20.82 16.08 17.61
C GLY A 92 -22.04 16.90 17.15
N GLU A 93 -21.82 18.18 16.84
CA GLU A 93 -22.82 19.11 16.27
C GLU A 93 -23.31 18.69 14.87
N GLU A 94 -22.42 18.25 13.98
CA GLU A 94 -22.80 17.80 12.63
C GLU A 94 -23.59 16.49 12.71
N ILE A 95 -23.18 15.58 13.60
CA ILE A 95 -23.90 14.33 13.87
C ILE A 95 -25.30 14.63 14.39
N GLU A 96 -25.43 15.56 15.34
CA GLU A 96 -26.73 15.97 15.88
C GLU A 96 -27.63 16.62 14.81
N ARG A 97 -27.05 17.42 13.92
CA ARG A 97 -27.77 18.03 12.78
C ARG A 97 -28.33 16.95 11.84
N LEU A 98 -27.49 15.99 11.45
CA LEU A 98 -27.88 14.87 10.59
C LEU A 98 -28.97 14.00 11.23
N GLN A 99 -28.90 13.77 12.54
CA GLN A 99 -29.94 13.05 13.29
C GLN A 99 -31.28 13.81 13.29
N LYS A 100 -31.25 15.13 13.45
CA LYS A 100 -32.46 15.98 13.39
C LYS A 100 -33.09 15.97 12.01
N GLU A 101 -32.28 16.08 10.95
CA GLU A 101 -32.76 16.02 9.56
C GLU A 101 -33.36 14.65 9.22
N THR A 102 -32.71 13.56 9.64
CA THR A 102 -33.21 12.19 9.48
C THR A 102 -34.57 12.01 10.17
N ASN A 103 -34.70 12.48 11.41
CA ASN A 103 -35.98 12.44 12.14
C ASN A 103 -37.08 13.26 11.47
N LYS A 104 -36.72 14.41 10.86
CA LYS A 104 -37.68 15.24 10.12
C LYS A 104 -38.16 14.52 8.86
N LEU A 105 -37.25 13.90 8.11
CA LEU A 105 -37.59 13.11 6.93
C LEU A 105 -38.46 11.91 7.30
N LEU A 106 -38.14 11.20 8.39
CA LEU A 106 -38.93 10.07 8.88
C LEU A 106 -40.38 10.47 9.19
N LYS A 107 -40.58 11.64 9.82
CA LYS A 107 -41.91 12.21 10.09
C LYS A 107 -42.66 12.59 8.81
N GLN A 108 -41.95 13.03 7.78
CA GLN A 108 -42.52 13.39 6.48
C GLN A 108 -42.90 12.18 5.63
N THR A 109 -42.07 11.12 5.65
CA THR A 109 -42.30 9.91 4.86
C THR A 109 -43.24 8.92 5.54
N GLY A 110 -43.60 9.14 6.81
CA GLY A 110 -44.58 8.34 7.53
C GLY A 110 -44.12 6.92 7.83
N VAL A 111 -42.83 6.61 7.61
CA VAL A 111 -42.22 5.32 7.95
C VAL A 111 -42.04 5.30 9.47
N LYS A 112 -43.08 4.86 10.18
CA LYS A 112 -43.00 4.57 11.61
C LYS A 112 -42.23 3.26 11.79
N SER A 113 -41.18 3.29 12.58
CA SER A 113 -40.59 2.10 13.21
C SER A 113 -41.58 1.47 14.18
#